data_AF-A0A1F8SUI1-F1
#
_entry.id   AF-A0A1F8SUI1-F1
#
_cell.length_a   1.000
_cell.length_b   1.000
_cell.length_c   1.000
_cell.angle_alpha   90.00
_cell.angle_beta   90.00
_cell.angle_gamma   90.00
#
_symmetry.space_group_name_H-M   'P 1'
#
loop_
_entity.id
_entity.type
_entity.pdbx_description
1 polymer ?
#
loop_
_entity_poly.entity_id
_entity_poly.type
_entity_poly.pdbx_seq_one_letter_code
_entity_poly.pdbx_strand_id
1 'polypeptide(L)'
;MSESWQHNIQKCRNIIQTNQGPRLVNVVSGSQADQQYWQERLMKPRQDVFRSNGETVILSSLEGTRKGNFLGSLNAWQEIQKTMDGKALPPMILMNMVFGLGKRLSPFTQALANRKPAFPTPMLSSSQEVYLTTADVAAMTASLWQHHLESNGFRGIIVKWGDEAIIPGKIWESETSKYENVDGIRYVWQTEPTEDLAREKEWVEFDHQTHQMTHQYTRQELDSLLMRFSSRGQNCKIGVNLGSLAISYSLLQVAEEVFRGDIATENKWVDWDPYTWIALTCRDENEWNFEANLEERMGKTGMRELEKSIPDFFTKIQQVRITFQQRYGRLPVIGVLDFGQPYWMDWGLHLSLRRSLEALVADSDLGIISRELFNLPQDRDKNGNLLIRSSIPEGADIHDSLLVDTIIIDPGTIIHGGLVVAGRHRKLKMPFGGSALFCAADEMEFTGPHAIAFKSIGYQLQLGEGGRLATLYLSDETIGLCANESLTNYEGENYSEPVFRNPISFEEAGRRMSLEDTRLVEQRWFNQWNSWLS
;
A
#
# COMPACT_ATOMS: atom_id res chain seq x y z
N MET A 1 1.38 13.51 19.44
CA MET A 1 1.38 12.95 18.07
C MET A 1 0.34 11.87 17.92
N SER A 2 0.35 10.87 18.82
CA SER A 2 -0.75 9.92 19.03
C SER A 2 -2.15 10.51 18.86
N GLU A 3 -2.51 11.55 19.64
CA GLU A 3 -3.82 12.22 19.58
C GLU A 3 -4.29 12.60 18.16
N SER A 4 -3.41 13.12 17.30
CA SER A 4 -3.73 13.48 15.92
C SER A 4 -4.03 12.25 15.05
N TRP A 5 -3.28 11.16 15.25
CA TRP A 5 -3.51 9.89 14.57
C TRP A 5 -4.85 9.27 15.03
N GLN A 6 -5.16 9.27 16.33
CA GLN A 6 -6.45 8.80 16.88
C GLN A 6 -7.62 9.59 16.31
N HIS A 7 -7.54 10.93 16.36
CA HIS A 7 -8.54 11.82 15.78
C HIS A 7 -8.79 11.49 14.30
N ASN A 8 -7.73 11.30 13.52
CA ASN A 8 -7.83 10.99 12.10
C ASN A 8 -8.36 9.56 11.83
N ILE A 9 -8.03 8.55 12.66
CA ILE A 9 -8.64 7.20 12.59
C ILE A 9 -10.15 7.30 12.84
N GLN A 10 -10.58 7.98 13.90
CA GLN A 10 -12.00 8.14 14.19
C GLN A 10 -12.71 8.96 13.10
N LYS A 11 -12.04 9.95 12.50
CA LYS A 11 -12.57 10.71 11.36
C LYS A 11 -12.76 9.83 10.12
N CYS A 12 -11.83 8.93 9.80
CA CYS A 12 -12.02 7.92 8.74
C CYS A 12 -13.29 7.08 8.97
N ARG A 13 -13.48 6.56 10.19
CA ARG A 13 -14.67 5.78 10.56
C ARG A 13 -15.95 6.57 10.41
N ASN A 14 -15.97 7.80 10.93
CA ASN A 14 -17.13 8.69 10.84
C ASN A 14 -17.50 8.96 9.38
N ILE A 15 -16.53 9.24 8.50
CA ILE A 15 -16.74 9.48 7.06
C ILE A 15 -17.42 8.29 6.38
N ILE A 16 -17.03 7.06 6.72
CA ILE A 16 -17.63 5.83 6.16
C ILE A 16 -19.05 5.64 6.72
N GLN A 17 -19.22 5.77 8.04
CA GLN A 17 -20.51 5.63 8.73
C GLN A 17 -21.55 6.64 8.22
N THR A 18 -21.16 7.89 7.98
CA THR A 18 -22.05 8.96 7.48
C THR A 18 -22.17 9.00 5.94
N ASN A 19 -21.66 7.99 5.22
CA ASN A 19 -21.75 7.91 3.76
C ASN A 19 -21.09 9.08 3.02
N GLN A 20 -19.93 9.51 3.51
CA GLN A 20 -19.11 10.58 2.94
C GLN A 20 -17.80 10.08 2.28
N GLY A 21 -17.53 8.76 2.33
CA GLY A 21 -16.42 8.13 1.61
C GLY A 21 -16.68 7.91 0.11
N PRO A 22 -15.76 7.24 -0.61
CA PRO A 22 -15.74 7.16 -2.08
C PRO A 22 -17.03 6.67 -2.69
N ARG A 23 -17.52 7.44 -3.68
CA ARG A 23 -18.68 7.07 -4.51
C ARG A 23 -18.28 6.13 -5.64
N LEU A 24 -17.06 6.28 -6.16
CA LEU A 24 -16.43 5.38 -7.12
C LEU A 24 -15.00 5.06 -6.66
N VAL A 25 -14.68 3.77 -6.63
CA VAL A 25 -13.34 3.24 -6.40
C VAL A 25 -12.90 2.51 -7.65
N ASN A 26 -11.73 2.87 -8.16
CA ASN A 26 -11.05 2.14 -9.20
C ASN A 26 -9.87 1.36 -8.63
N VAL A 27 -9.63 0.16 -9.15
CA VAL A 27 -8.50 -0.68 -8.75
C VAL A 27 -7.79 -1.20 -10.00
N VAL A 28 -6.51 -0.84 -10.16
CA VAL A 28 -5.75 -1.07 -11.40
C VAL A 28 -4.92 -2.34 -11.25
N SER A 29 -5.26 -3.34 -12.06
CA SER A 29 -4.75 -4.71 -11.97
C SER A 29 -3.92 -5.09 -13.19
N GLY A 30 -2.82 -5.83 -13.01
CA GLY A 30 -1.90 -6.20 -14.10
C GLY A 30 -2.30 -7.43 -14.92
N SER A 31 -3.40 -8.11 -14.57
CA SER A 31 -3.88 -9.29 -15.29
C SER A 31 -5.40 -9.45 -15.19
N GLN A 32 -5.99 -10.22 -16.11
CA GLN A 32 -7.43 -10.52 -16.14
C GLN A 32 -7.90 -11.25 -14.87
N ALA A 33 -7.05 -12.15 -14.33
CA ALA A 33 -7.33 -12.89 -13.10
C ALA A 33 -7.30 -11.96 -11.87
N ASP A 34 -6.35 -11.02 -11.82
CA ASP A 34 -6.29 -10.01 -10.76
C ASP A 34 -7.48 -9.05 -10.84
N GLN A 35 -7.89 -8.65 -12.04
CA GLN A 35 -9.05 -7.79 -12.25
C GLN A 35 -10.33 -8.44 -11.69
N GLN A 36 -10.54 -9.73 -11.98
CA GLN A 36 -11.66 -10.50 -11.45
C GLN A 36 -11.58 -10.65 -9.92
N TYR A 37 -10.40 -11.03 -9.40
CA TYR A 37 -10.16 -11.14 -7.97
C TYR A 37 -10.48 -9.84 -7.23
N TRP A 38 -9.97 -8.69 -7.69
CA TRP A 38 -10.17 -7.42 -7.00
C TRP A 38 -11.61 -6.91 -7.10
N GLN A 39 -12.27 -7.13 -8.25
CA GLN A 39 -13.69 -6.84 -8.41
C GLN A 39 -14.55 -7.63 -7.42
N GLU A 40 -14.33 -8.95 -7.28
CA GLU A 40 -15.06 -9.78 -6.30
C GLU A 40 -14.66 -9.45 -4.85
N ARG A 41 -13.36 -9.24 -4.59
CA ARG A 41 -12.83 -9.11 -3.22
C ARG A 41 -13.21 -7.79 -2.57
N LEU A 42 -13.17 -6.66 -3.27
CA LEU A 42 -13.54 -5.37 -2.69
C LEU A 42 -15.05 -5.19 -2.54
N MET A 43 -15.86 -5.91 -3.34
CA MET A 43 -17.32 -5.89 -3.22
C MET A 43 -17.84 -6.46 -1.89
N LYS A 44 -17.06 -7.33 -1.22
CA LYS A 44 -17.42 -7.92 0.08
C LYS A 44 -17.46 -6.86 1.20
N PRO A 45 -16.33 -6.29 1.69
CA PRO A 45 -16.34 -5.37 2.83
C PRO A 45 -16.74 -3.93 2.47
N ARG A 46 -17.33 -3.66 1.31
CA ARG A 46 -17.56 -2.29 0.80
C ARG A 46 -18.34 -1.37 1.75
N GLN A 47 -19.21 -1.96 2.58
CA GLN A 47 -19.97 -1.25 3.61
C GLN A 47 -19.08 -0.76 4.77
N ASP A 48 -18.08 -1.55 5.15
CA ASP A 48 -17.16 -1.23 6.25
C ASP A 48 -15.96 -0.37 5.80
N VAL A 49 -15.62 -0.40 4.51
CA VAL A 49 -14.39 0.21 3.95
C VAL A 49 -14.63 1.55 3.25
N PHE A 50 -15.80 1.74 2.61
CA PHE A 50 -16.05 2.90 1.75
C PHE A 50 -17.24 3.75 2.20
N ARG A 51 -18.43 3.15 2.30
CA ARG A 51 -19.70 3.83 2.64
C ARG A 51 -20.63 2.82 3.31
N SER A 52 -21.14 3.12 4.51
CA SER A 52 -22.02 2.20 5.27
C SER A 52 -23.26 1.72 4.51
N ASN A 53 -23.78 2.52 3.57
CA ASN A 53 -24.90 2.18 2.71
C ASN A 53 -24.55 1.21 1.57
N GLY A 54 -23.27 0.94 1.31
CA GLY A 54 -22.81 0.03 0.26
C GLY A 54 -23.00 0.53 -1.17
N GLU A 55 -23.30 1.82 -1.38
CA GLU A 55 -23.55 2.40 -2.70
C GLU A 55 -22.27 2.68 -3.52
N THR A 56 -21.08 2.47 -2.94
CA THR A 56 -19.82 2.65 -3.66
C THR A 56 -19.76 1.76 -4.89
N VAL A 57 -19.58 2.38 -6.06
CA VAL A 57 -19.29 1.71 -7.32
C VAL A 57 -17.82 1.27 -7.31
N ILE A 58 -17.57 -0.02 -7.49
CA ILE A 58 -16.23 -0.57 -7.58
C ILE A 58 -15.98 -1.01 -9.02
N LEU A 59 -14.93 -0.48 -9.63
CA LEU A 59 -14.49 -0.84 -10.98
C LEU A 59 -13.05 -1.35 -10.93
N SER A 60 -12.81 -2.61 -11.25
CA SER A 60 -11.45 -3.08 -11.51
C SER A 60 -11.06 -2.84 -12.96
N SER A 61 -9.99 -2.08 -13.20
CA SER A 61 -9.42 -1.84 -14.54
C SER A 61 -8.24 -2.79 -14.80
N LEU A 62 -8.01 -3.10 -16.08
CA LEU A 62 -6.92 -3.97 -16.54
C LEU A 62 -5.80 -3.15 -17.20
N GLU A 63 -4.63 -3.14 -16.58
CA GLU A 63 -3.36 -2.77 -17.20
C GLU A 63 -2.75 -4.03 -17.84
N GLY A 64 -3.19 -4.37 -19.07
CA GLY A 64 -2.78 -5.61 -19.73
C GLY A 64 -1.31 -5.68 -20.18
N THR A 65 -0.61 -4.54 -20.21
CA THR A 65 0.83 -4.40 -20.46
C THR A 65 1.39 -3.31 -19.56
N ARG A 66 2.62 -3.47 -19.04
CA ARG A 66 3.20 -2.54 -18.05
C ARG A 66 3.22 -1.11 -18.58
N LYS A 67 2.52 -0.20 -17.89
CA LYS A 67 2.45 1.24 -18.18
C LYS A 67 3.11 2.10 -17.11
N GLY A 68 3.36 1.58 -15.91
CA GLY A 68 3.81 2.42 -14.79
C GLY A 68 2.69 3.36 -14.33
N ASN A 69 2.85 4.02 -13.19
CA ASN A 69 1.71 4.67 -12.55
C ASN A 69 1.24 5.99 -13.22
N PHE A 70 2.00 6.60 -14.14
CA PHE A 70 1.51 7.73 -14.96
C PHE A 70 0.61 7.23 -16.10
N LEU A 71 1.18 6.49 -17.07
CA LEU A 71 0.40 6.00 -18.21
C LEU A 71 -0.67 4.98 -17.77
N GLY A 72 -0.44 4.24 -16.69
CA GLY A 72 -1.41 3.33 -16.08
C GLY A 72 -2.63 4.05 -15.51
N SER A 73 -2.44 5.21 -14.87
CA SER A 73 -3.57 6.05 -14.44
C SER A 73 -4.36 6.62 -15.61
N LEU A 74 -3.69 7.01 -16.72
CA LEU A 74 -4.38 7.49 -17.92
C LEU A 74 -5.14 6.37 -18.64
N ASN A 75 -4.58 5.17 -18.69
CA ASN A 75 -5.26 3.96 -19.21
C ASN A 75 -6.50 3.62 -18.36
N ALA A 76 -6.34 3.55 -17.04
CA ALA A 76 -7.43 3.29 -16.12
C ALA A 76 -8.52 4.38 -16.16
N TRP A 77 -8.14 5.63 -16.41
CA TRP A 77 -9.07 6.75 -16.63
C TRP A 77 -9.93 6.54 -17.88
N GLN A 78 -9.38 6.07 -18.99
CA GLN A 78 -10.18 5.72 -20.18
C GLN A 78 -11.23 4.65 -19.88
N GLU A 79 -10.90 3.63 -19.08
CA GLU A 79 -11.87 2.60 -18.65
C GLU A 79 -12.95 3.14 -17.70
N ILE A 80 -12.59 4.06 -16.79
CA ILE A 80 -13.56 4.78 -15.95
C ILE A 80 -14.52 5.58 -16.85
N GLN A 81 -14.01 6.35 -17.81
CA GLN A 81 -14.83 7.17 -18.71
C GLN A 81 -15.81 6.30 -19.52
N LYS A 82 -15.35 5.16 -20.09
CA LYS A 82 -16.23 4.20 -20.78
C LYS A 82 -17.33 3.64 -19.86
N THR A 83 -16.99 3.27 -18.64
CA THR A 83 -17.94 2.71 -17.65
C THR A 83 -18.97 3.74 -17.15
N MET A 84 -18.55 5.01 -17.12
CA MET A 84 -19.33 6.16 -16.69
C MET A 84 -19.97 6.93 -17.86
N ASP A 85 -19.95 6.40 -19.08
CA ASP A 85 -20.57 7.06 -20.22
C ASP A 85 -22.06 7.32 -19.98
N GLY A 86 -22.51 8.51 -20.38
CA GLY A 86 -23.84 9.05 -20.08
C GLY A 86 -24.14 9.34 -18.59
N LYS A 87 -23.19 9.16 -17.66
CA LYS A 87 -23.37 9.39 -16.21
C LYS A 87 -22.51 10.56 -15.73
N ALA A 88 -22.99 11.27 -14.71
CA ALA A 88 -22.16 12.24 -14.00
C ALA A 88 -21.04 11.53 -13.24
N LEU A 89 -19.79 11.97 -13.46
CA LEU A 89 -18.66 11.56 -12.63
C LEU A 89 -18.85 12.08 -11.20
N PRO A 90 -18.42 11.33 -10.17
CA PRO A 90 -18.41 11.84 -8.81
C PRO A 90 -17.38 12.98 -8.66
N PRO A 91 -17.52 13.85 -7.65
CA PRO A 91 -16.53 14.91 -7.39
C PRO A 91 -15.10 14.38 -7.26
N MET A 92 -14.96 13.21 -6.61
CA MET A 92 -13.69 12.53 -6.40
C MET A 92 -13.80 11.02 -6.69
N ILE A 93 -12.71 10.46 -7.21
CA ILE A 93 -12.48 9.01 -7.37
C ILE A 93 -11.26 8.60 -6.55
N LEU A 94 -11.32 7.42 -5.94
CA LEU A 94 -10.14 6.76 -5.37
C LEU A 94 -9.63 5.70 -6.36
N MET A 95 -8.38 5.83 -6.82
CA MET A 95 -7.70 4.88 -7.71
C MET A 95 -6.55 4.20 -6.95
N ASN A 96 -6.71 2.90 -6.70
CA ASN A 96 -5.70 2.07 -6.04
C ASN A 96 -4.90 1.29 -7.09
N MET A 97 -3.60 1.53 -7.15
CA MET A 97 -2.65 0.73 -7.93
C MET A 97 -2.31 -0.53 -7.13
N VAL A 98 -2.65 -1.71 -7.66
CA VAL A 98 -2.48 -3.00 -6.96
C VAL A 98 -1.63 -4.01 -7.74
N PHE A 99 -1.01 -3.57 -8.83
CA PHE A 99 -0.10 -4.36 -9.65
C PHE A 99 1.32 -4.43 -9.07
N GLY A 100 2.12 -5.36 -9.61
CA GLY A 100 3.51 -5.59 -9.24
C GLY A 100 3.72 -6.92 -8.51
N LEU A 101 4.87 -7.57 -8.77
CA LEU A 101 5.12 -8.96 -8.37
C LEU A 101 5.35 -9.18 -6.85
N GLY A 102 5.44 -8.10 -6.06
CA GLY A 102 5.61 -8.19 -4.60
C GLY A 102 6.87 -8.92 -4.10
N LYS A 103 7.89 -9.13 -4.95
CA LYS A 103 9.02 -10.06 -4.69
C LYS A 103 9.66 -9.92 -3.30
N ARG A 104 9.81 -8.70 -2.76
CA ARG A 104 10.39 -8.42 -1.43
C ARG A 104 9.57 -8.94 -0.24
N LEU A 105 8.37 -9.48 -0.49
CA LEU A 105 7.45 -10.09 0.47
C LEU A 105 7.24 -11.61 0.19
N SER A 106 7.96 -12.19 -0.78
CA SER A 106 8.02 -13.65 -1.01
C SER A 106 8.42 -14.40 0.26
N PRO A 107 7.74 -15.49 0.68
CA PRO A 107 6.80 -16.29 -0.10
C PRO A 107 5.33 -15.87 0.03
N PHE A 108 4.97 -14.92 0.93
CA PHE A 108 3.57 -14.58 1.21
C PHE A 108 2.84 -14.10 -0.06
N THR A 109 3.53 -13.33 -0.90
CA THR A 109 2.94 -12.82 -2.15
C THR A 109 2.64 -13.94 -3.14
N GLN A 110 3.44 -15.01 -3.19
CA GLN A 110 3.17 -16.16 -4.08
C GLN A 110 1.94 -16.93 -3.62
N ALA A 111 1.75 -17.13 -2.30
CA ALA A 111 0.51 -17.69 -1.75
C ALA A 111 -0.74 -16.84 -2.05
N LEU A 112 -0.55 -15.58 -2.46
CA LEU A 112 -1.59 -14.65 -2.89
C LEU A 112 -1.58 -14.42 -4.41
N ALA A 113 -0.99 -15.34 -5.20
CA ALA A 113 -0.87 -15.24 -6.66
C ALA A 113 -0.22 -13.92 -7.13
N ASN A 114 0.87 -13.52 -6.46
CA ASN A 114 1.59 -12.26 -6.62
C ASN A 114 0.83 -10.97 -6.24
N ARG A 115 -0.36 -11.06 -5.62
CA ARG A 115 -1.16 -9.90 -5.20
C ARG A 115 -0.70 -9.33 -3.86
N LYS A 116 0.35 -8.50 -3.89
CA LYS A 116 0.93 -7.83 -2.71
C LYS A 116 -0.11 -7.16 -1.78
N PRO A 117 -1.07 -6.34 -2.26
CA PRO A 117 -2.06 -5.70 -1.38
C PRO A 117 -3.14 -6.65 -0.81
N ALA A 118 -3.22 -7.89 -1.31
CA ALA A 118 -4.19 -8.88 -0.87
C ALA A 118 -3.82 -9.53 0.47
N PHE A 119 -2.70 -9.13 1.09
CA PHE A 119 -2.33 -9.60 2.42
C PHE A 119 -3.39 -9.16 3.45
N PRO A 120 -4.11 -10.09 4.10
CA PRO A 120 -5.13 -9.81 5.09
C PRO A 120 -4.55 -9.39 6.44
N THR A 121 -5.31 -8.57 7.14
CA THR A 121 -4.99 -7.92 8.40
C THR A 121 -5.79 -8.54 9.55
N PRO A 122 -5.43 -8.31 10.82
CA PRO A 122 -6.23 -8.71 11.98
C PRO A 122 -7.63 -8.08 12.08
N MET A 123 -7.98 -7.11 11.23
CA MET A 123 -9.28 -6.43 11.27
C MET A 123 -10.34 -7.25 10.54
N LEU A 124 -11.39 -7.66 11.26
CA LEU A 124 -12.53 -8.36 10.70
C LEU A 124 -13.60 -7.36 10.21
N SER A 125 -14.17 -7.61 9.04
CA SER A 125 -15.34 -6.89 8.50
C SER A 125 -16.56 -7.08 9.41
N SER A 126 -17.12 -5.98 9.90
CA SER A 126 -18.36 -5.97 10.70
C SER A 126 -19.59 -6.43 9.92
N SER A 127 -19.58 -6.29 8.58
CA SER A 127 -20.72 -6.64 7.72
C SER A 127 -20.65 -8.04 7.11
N GLN A 128 -19.47 -8.69 7.00
CA GLN A 128 -19.28 -9.86 6.12
C GLN A 128 -18.37 -11.00 6.66
N GLU A 129 -17.95 -11.01 7.93
CA GLU A 129 -17.11 -12.08 8.52
C GLU A 129 -15.80 -12.38 7.73
N VAL A 130 -15.31 -11.43 6.95
CA VAL A 130 -14.04 -11.53 6.19
C VAL A 130 -12.98 -10.62 6.78
N TYR A 131 -11.74 -11.11 6.86
CA TYR A 131 -10.60 -10.26 7.22
C TYR A 131 -10.31 -9.24 6.13
N LEU A 132 -10.19 -7.97 6.53
CA LEU A 132 -9.82 -6.88 5.66
C LEU A 132 -8.39 -7.05 5.16
N THR A 133 -8.18 -6.80 3.88
CA THR A 133 -6.87 -6.78 3.21
C THR A 133 -6.13 -5.48 3.47
N THR A 134 -4.83 -5.49 3.19
CA THR A 134 -4.03 -4.26 3.17
C THR A 134 -4.67 -3.24 2.21
N ALA A 135 -5.17 -3.67 1.04
CA ALA A 135 -5.94 -2.84 0.12
C ALA A 135 -7.19 -2.20 0.75
N ASP A 136 -7.95 -2.95 1.56
CA ASP A 136 -9.12 -2.41 2.26
C ASP A 136 -8.71 -1.32 3.27
N VAL A 137 -7.72 -1.61 4.12
CA VAL A 137 -7.25 -0.65 5.15
C VAL A 137 -6.60 0.58 4.51
N ALA A 138 -5.81 0.38 3.46
CA ALA A 138 -5.18 1.41 2.66
C ALA A 138 -6.20 2.33 1.94
N ALA A 139 -7.39 1.82 1.61
CA ALA A 139 -8.46 2.59 1.02
C ALA A 139 -9.37 3.25 2.09
N MET A 140 -9.60 2.57 3.22
CA MET A 140 -10.27 3.11 4.40
C MET A 140 -9.56 4.39 4.88
N THR A 141 -8.23 4.37 5.03
CA THR A 141 -7.45 5.56 5.44
C THR A 141 -7.46 6.68 4.39
N ALA A 142 -7.54 6.34 3.10
CA ALA A 142 -7.61 7.32 2.01
C ALA A 142 -8.96 8.07 1.95
N SER A 143 -10.01 7.54 2.58
CA SER A 143 -11.32 8.22 2.66
C SER A 143 -11.23 9.58 3.37
N LEU A 144 -10.33 9.74 4.34
CA LEU A 144 -10.04 11.04 4.97
C LEU A 144 -9.46 12.05 3.97
N TRP A 145 -8.53 11.62 3.11
CA TRP A 145 -7.90 12.50 2.12
C TRP A 145 -8.90 12.91 1.06
N GLN A 146 -9.68 11.95 0.56
CA GLN A 146 -10.72 12.22 -0.42
C GLN A 146 -11.76 13.19 0.14
N HIS A 147 -12.26 12.95 1.35
CA HIS A 147 -13.24 13.83 1.99
C HIS A 147 -12.68 15.24 2.20
N HIS A 148 -11.42 15.36 2.64
CA HIS A 148 -10.74 16.64 2.78
C HIS A 148 -10.62 17.37 1.43
N LEU A 149 -10.17 16.71 0.38
CA LEU A 149 -10.04 17.32 -0.94
C LEU A 149 -11.40 17.68 -1.57
N GLU A 150 -12.40 16.81 -1.46
CA GLU A 150 -13.76 17.01 -1.98
C GLU A 150 -14.46 18.19 -1.31
N SER A 151 -14.40 18.28 0.02
CA SER A 151 -15.01 19.36 0.81
C SER A 151 -14.34 20.72 0.60
N ASN A 152 -13.04 20.74 0.30
CA ASN A 152 -12.26 21.96 0.03
C ASN A 152 -12.13 22.28 -1.48
N GLY A 153 -12.99 21.69 -2.32
CA GLY A 153 -13.23 22.11 -3.71
C GLY A 153 -12.48 21.36 -4.81
N PHE A 154 -11.55 20.45 -4.49
CA PHE A 154 -10.82 19.68 -5.50
C PHE A 154 -11.74 18.71 -6.26
N ARG A 155 -11.50 18.50 -7.56
CA ARG A 155 -12.30 17.60 -8.41
C ARG A 155 -11.40 16.74 -9.29
N GLY A 156 -11.35 15.43 -9.05
CA GLY A 156 -10.39 14.57 -9.71
C GLY A 156 -10.22 13.17 -9.11
N ILE A 157 -9.03 12.62 -9.24
CA ILE A 157 -8.68 11.26 -8.82
C ILE A 157 -7.54 11.32 -7.79
N ILE A 158 -7.67 10.58 -6.69
CA ILE A 158 -6.53 10.21 -5.83
C ILE A 158 -5.91 8.94 -6.42
N VAL A 159 -4.62 8.99 -6.76
CA VAL A 159 -3.85 7.82 -7.18
C VAL A 159 -2.94 7.42 -6.02
N LYS A 160 -3.07 6.18 -5.54
CA LYS A 160 -2.24 5.64 -4.45
C LYS A 160 -1.90 4.17 -4.64
N TRP A 161 -0.86 3.70 -3.95
CA TRP A 161 -0.55 2.28 -3.83
C TRP A 161 -1.54 1.58 -2.90
N GLY A 162 -1.95 0.35 -3.24
CA GLY A 162 -2.91 -0.42 -2.46
C GLY A 162 -2.33 -1.07 -1.19
N ASP A 163 -1.02 -1.18 -1.09
CA ASP A 163 -0.29 -1.83 0.00
C ASP A 163 0.18 -0.88 1.12
N GLU A 164 -0.11 0.42 0.99
CA GLU A 164 0.27 1.46 1.94
C GLU A 164 -0.96 2.10 2.61
N ALA A 165 -1.11 1.89 3.92
CA ALA A 165 -2.03 2.66 4.75
C ALA A 165 -1.27 3.81 5.42
N ILE A 166 -1.73 5.04 5.18
CA ILE A 166 -1.06 6.26 5.65
C ILE A 166 -2.11 7.12 6.37
N ILE A 167 -1.81 7.55 7.57
CA ILE A 167 -2.68 8.40 8.40
C ILE A 167 -1.92 9.69 8.71
N PRO A 168 -2.46 10.87 8.36
CA PRO A 168 -1.79 12.14 8.67
C PRO A 168 -1.57 12.29 10.17
N GLY A 169 -0.37 12.72 10.58
CA GLY A 169 -0.08 13.17 11.96
C GLY A 169 -0.53 14.60 12.23
N LYS A 170 -1.12 15.26 11.24
CA LYS A 170 -1.69 16.60 11.30
C LYS A 170 -3.22 16.52 11.17
N ILE A 171 -3.92 17.31 11.96
CA ILE A 171 -5.35 17.57 11.73
C ILE A 171 -5.40 18.69 10.68
N TRP A 172 -6.03 18.43 9.53
CA TRP A 172 -6.20 19.44 8.51
C TRP A 172 -7.43 20.31 8.78
N GLU A 173 -7.23 21.62 8.65
CA GLU A 173 -8.28 22.63 8.70
C GLU A 173 -9.01 22.69 7.36
N SER A 174 -10.34 22.84 7.41
CA SER A 174 -11.17 23.05 6.22
C SER A 174 -11.21 24.54 5.86
N GLU A 175 -10.97 24.84 4.60
CA GLU A 175 -11.01 26.16 3.99
C GLU A 175 -11.73 26.05 2.64
N THR A 176 -12.93 26.62 2.56
CA THR A 176 -13.80 26.50 1.38
C THR A 176 -13.06 26.95 0.11
N SER A 177 -13.16 26.15 -0.95
CA SER A 177 -12.54 26.39 -2.27
C SER A 177 -11.00 26.43 -2.31
N LYS A 178 -10.28 26.09 -1.22
CA LYS A 178 -8.80 26.05 -1.17
C LYS A 178 -8.14 25.32 -2.35
N TYR A 179 -8.78 24.26 -2.87
CA TYR A 179 -8.26 23.44 -3.97
C TYR A 179 -9.04 23.56 -5.29
N GLU A 180 -9.96 24.52 -5.42
CA GLU A 180 -10.81 24.68 -6.62
C GLU A 180 -10.01 24.98 -7.90
N ASN A 181 -8.84 25.65 -7.76
CA ASN A 181 -7.94 26.00 -8.86
C ASN A 181 -6.63 25.19 -8.86
N VAL A 182 -6.60 24.04 -8.16
CA VAL A 182 -5.43 23.16 -8.08
C VAL A 182 -5.63 21.95 -8.98
N ASP A 183 -4.59 21.55 -9.72
CA ASP A 183 -4.66 20.51 -10.76
C ASP A 183 -3.89 19.24 -10.42
N GLY A 184 -2.90 19.34 -9.55
CA GLY A 184 -2.28 18.19 -8.91
C GLY A 184 -2.00 18.50 -7.45
N ILE A 185 -2.03 17.49 -6.59
CA ILE A 185 -1.68 17.62 -5.17
C ILE A 185 -0.65 16.56 -4.85
N ARG A 186 0.49 17.00 -4.32
CA ARG A 186 1.53 16.14 -3.77
C ARG A 186 1.32 15.99 -2.27
N TYR A 187 1.41 14.76 -1.78
CA TYR A 187 1.32 14.45 -0.36
C TYR A 187 2.72 14.36 0.21
N VAL A 188 3.01 15.20 1.21
CA VAL A 188 4.34 15.29 1.80
C VAL A 188 4.30 15.12 3.30
N TRP A 189 5.37 14.59 3.87
CA TRP A 189 5.71 14.80 5.27
C TRP A 189 6.73 15.95 5.34
N GLN A 190 6.32 17.13 5.81
CA GLN A 190 7.26 18.23 6.04
C GLN A 190 8.17 17.86 7.25
N THR A 191 9.47 17.70 6.99
CA THR A 191 10.48 17.35 8.00
C THR A 191 11.86 17.84 7.56
N GLU A 192 12.77 17.99 8.51
CA GLU A 192 14.19 18.19 8.20
C GLU A 192 14.77 16.93 7.51
N PRO A 193 15.63 17.09 6.49
CA PRO A 193 16.37 16.00 5.88
C PRO A 193 17.28 15.22 6.83
N THR A 194 17.26 13.89 6.70
CA THR A 194 18.21 12.96 7.33
C THR A 194 18.87 12.12 6.25
N GLU A 195 20.02 11.49 6.54
CA GLU A 195 20.75 10.64 5.56
C GLU A 195 19.85 9.56 4.95
N ASP A 196 19.11 8.82 5.79
CA ASP A 196 18.20 7.77 5.34
C ASP A 196 17.04 8.33 4.50
N LEU A 197 16.41 9.44 4.90
CA LEU A 197 15.29 10.00 4.15
C LEU A 197 15.74 10.65 2.83
N ALA A 198 16.94 11.24 2.78
CA ALA A 198 17.52 11.78 1.54
C ALA A 198 17.83 10.66 0.53
N ARG A 199 18.44 9.58 1.00
CA ARG A 199 18.85 8.43 0.18
C ARG A 199 17.68 7.58 -0.30
N GLU A 200 16.68 7.33 0.56
CA GLU A 200 15.61 6.37 0.29
C GLU A 200 14.32 6.99 -0.30
N LYS A 201 14.12 8.32 -0.22
CA LYS A 201 12.87 8.99 -0.66
C LYS A 201 13.11 10.18 -1.58
N GLU A 202 12.15 10.45 -2.46
CA GLU A 202 12.07 11.71 -3.21
C GLU A 202 11.61 12.85 -2.29
N TRP A 203 11.97 14.09 -2.64
CA TRP A 203 11.61 15.28 -1.86
C TRP A 203 10.90 16.30 -2.73
N VAL A 204 9.90 16.98 -2.17
CA VAL A 204 9.14 18.03 -2.86
C VAL A 204 9.44 19.38 -2.22
N GLU A 205 9.86 20.34 -3.05
CA GLU A 205 10.01 21.74 -2.67
C GLU A 205 8.69 22.48 -2.94
N PHE A 206 8.30 23.36 -2.03
CA PHE A 206 7.10 24.19 -2.19
C PHE A 206 7.24 25.56 -1.53
N ASP A 207 6.55 26.55 -2.09
CA ASP A 207 6.49 27.90 -1.54
C ASP A 207 5.74 27.93 -0.20
N HIS A 208 6.26 28.69 0.76
CA HIS A 208 5.74 28.72 2.13
C HIS A 208 4.33 29.31 2.23
N GLN A 209 3.98 30.30 1.41
CA GLN A 209 2.73 31.06 1.54
C GLN A 209 1.59 30.45 0.74
N THR A 210 1.88 30.03 -0.49
CA THR A 210 0.92 29.51 -1.46
C THR A 210 0.76 28.00 -1.40
N HIS A 211 1.70 27.29 -0.75
CA HIS A 211 1.80 25.83 -0.75
C HIS A 211 1.85 25.22 -2.16
N GLN A 212 2.32 25.98 -3.16
CA GLN A 212 2.52 25.48 -4.51
C GLN A 212 3.89 24.82 -4.63
N MET A 213 3.93 23.64 -5.25
CA MET A 213 5.16 22.91 -5.57
C MET A 213 6.02 23.71 -6.55
N THR A 214 7.28 23.92 -6.20
CA THR A 214 8.27 24.64 -7.03
C THR A 214 9.25 23.69 -7.71
N HIS A 215 9.52 22.51 -7.12
CA HIS A 215 10.45 21.53 -7.64
C HIS A 215 10.26 20.15 -6.99
N GLN A 216 10.78 19.09 -7.62
CA GLN A 216 10.96 17.79 -6.98
C GLN A 216 12.38 17.28 -7.17
N TYR A 217 12.97 16.83 -6.07
CA TYR A 217 14.28 16.21 -6.03
C TYR A 217 14.15 14.69 -6.09
N THR A 218 15.01 14.08 -6.90
CA THR A 218 15.26 12.64 -6.85
C THR A 218 15.97 12.26 -5.55
N ARG A 219 15.92 10.98 -5.19
CA ARG A 219 16.73 10.39 -4.10
C ARG A 219 18.20 10.76 -4.29
N GLN A 220 18.87 11.28 -3.26
CA GLN A 220 20.26 11.75 -3.34
C GLN A 220 20.89 11.82 -1.94
N GLU A 221 22.21 11.93 -1.86
CA GLU A 221 22.90 12.12 -0.57
C GLU A 221 22.47 13.42 0.13
N LEU A 222 22.50 13.41 1.46
CA LEU A 222 22.02 14.51 2.30
C LEU A 222 22.66 15.86 1.95
N ASP A 223 24.00 15.90 1.82
CA ASP A 223 24.73 17.12 1.47
C ASP A 223 24.32 17.68 0.11
N SER A 224 24.08 16.81 -0.88
CA SER A 224 23.59 17.20 -2.20
C SER A 224 22.19 17.79 -2.14
N LEU A 225 21.30 17.20 -1.34
CA LEU A 225 19.94 17.72 -1.12
C LEU A 225 19.96 19.10 -0.44
N LEU A 226 20.72 19.24 0.65
CA LEU A 226 20.82 20.49 1.40
C LEU A 226 21.47 21.61 0.58
N MET A 227 22.51 21.29 -0.20
CA MET A 227 23.13 22.25 -1.13
C MET A 227 22.11 22.74 -2.18
N ARG A 228 21.36 21.83 -2.81
CA ARG A 228 20.36 22.17 -3.84
C ARG A 228 19.16 22.96 -3.29
N PHE A 229 18.74 22.67 -2.06
CA PHE A 229 17.67 23.41 -1.39
C PHE A 229 18.13 24.82 -0.99
N SER A 230 19.31 24.95 -0.35
CA SER A 230 19.86 26.24 0.07
C SER A 230 20.06 27.24 -1.07
N SER A 231 20.32 26.77 -2.30
CA SER A 231 20.48 27.64 -3.47
C SER A 231 19.18 28.25 -4.02
N ARG A 232 18.00 27.82 -3.55
CA ARG A 232 16.69 28.22 -4.11
C ARG A 232 15.93 29.25 -3.26
N GLY A 233 16.47 29.63 -2.10
CA GLY A 233 16.02 30.79 -1.31
C GLY A 233 15.22 30.45 -0.04
N GLN A 234 15.07 31.46 0.83
CA GLN A 234 14.58 31.27 2.22
C GLN A 234 13.05 31.12 2.37
N ASN A 235 12.26 31.35 1.32
CA ASN A 235 10.78 31.26 1.37
C ASN A 235 10.24 29.88 0.97
N CYS A 236 11.11 28.91 0.66
CA CYS A 236 10.71 27.55 0.32
C CYS A 236 10.68 26.65 1.56
N LYS A 237 9.83 25.63 1.50
CA LYS A 237 9.81 24.48 2.41
C LYS A 237 10.09 23.21 1.61
N ILE A 238 10.47 22.16 2.32
CA ILE A 238 10.69 20.84 1.73
C ILE A 238 9.97 19.77 2.55
N GLY A 239 9.59 18.67 1.90
CA GLY A 239 9.03 17.50 2.58
C GLY A 239 9.27 16.21 1.80
N VAL A 240 9.28 15.09 2.53
CA VAL A 240 9.40 13.73 1.99
C VAL A 240 8.15 13.40 1.18
N ASN A 241 8.32 12.95 -0.06
CA ASN A 241 7.22 12.45 -0.89
C ASN A 241 6.60 11.18 -0.27
N LEU A 242 5.27 11.15 -0.16
CA LEU A 242 4.52 9.97 0.32
C LEU A 242 4.03 9.06 -0.82
N GLY A 243 4.49 9.25 -2.06
CA GLY A 243 4.27 8.36 -3.21
C GLY A 243 2.85 8.33 -3.78
N SER A 244 1.88 8.86 -3.04
CA SER A 244 0.49 9.04 -3.43
C SER A 244 0.21 10.50 -3.80
N LEU A 245 -0.80 10.72 -4.64
CA LEU A 245 -1.12 12.05 -5.20
C LEU A 245 -2.62 12.22 -5.45
N ALA A 246 -3.05 13.45 -5.70
CA ALA A 246 -4.30 13.73 -6.39
C ALA A 246 -4.06 14.46 -7.70
N ILE A 247 -4.92 14.27 -8.69
CA ILE A 247 -4.87 14.95 -9.98
C ILE A 247 -6.29 15.31 -10.46
N SER A 248 -6.47 16.52 -10.99
CA SER A 248 -7.77 17.02 -11.43
C SER A 248 -8.22 16.35 -12.73
N TYR A 249 -9.53 16.26 -12.93
CA TYR A 249 -10.08 15.75 -14.20
C TYR A 249 -9.58 16.56 -15.40
N SER A 250 -9.40 17.88 -15.24
CA SER A 250 -8.86 18.78 -16.26
C SER A 250 -7.45 18.41 -16.71
N LEU A 251 -6.54 18.12 -15.76
CA LEU A 251 -5.17 17.75 -16.07
C LEU A 251 -5.07 16.31 -16.59
N LEU A 252 -5.85 15.38 -16.03
CA LEU A 252 -5.97 14.00 -16.55
C LEU A 252 -6.43 13.98 -18.01
N GLN A 253 -7.46 14.77 -18.35
CA GLN A 253 -7.98 14.82 -19.72
C GLN A 253 -6.93 15.34 -20.69
N VAL A 254 -6.23 16.43 -20.37
CA VAL A 254 -5.17 16.97 -21.25
C VAL A 254 -3.98 16.00 -21.36
N ALA A 255 -3.61 15.31 -20.27
CA ALA A 255 -2.57 14.30 -20.29
C ALA A 255 -2.97 13.07 -21.14
N GLU A 256 -4.20 12.58 -21.01
CA GLU A 256 -4.75 11.47 -21.82
C GLU A 256 -4.75 11.82 -23.31
N GLU A 257 -5.17 13.04 -23.68
CA GLU A 257 -5.16 13.49 -25.07
C GLU A 257 -3.75 13.52 -25.69
N VAL A 258 -2.74 13.99 -24.95
CA VAL A 258 -1.35 14.08 -25.44
C VAL A 258 -0.64 12.73 -25.48
N PHE A 259 -0.84 11.89 -24.45
CA PHE A 259 -0.17 10.59 -24.32
C PHE A 259 -0.96 9.42 -24.93
N ARG A 260 -2.10 9.67 -25.60
CA ARG A 260 -2.99 8.63 -26.18
C ARG A 260 -2.26 7.57 -27.00
N GLY A 261 -1.27 7.97 -27.79
CA GLY A 261 -0.44 7.04 -28.58
C GLY A 261 0.51 6.19 -27.74
N ASP A 262 1.05 6.73 -26.64
CA ASP A 262 1.94 6.00 -25.73
C ASP A 262 1.15 5.01 -24.85
N ILE A 263 -0.05 5.40 -24.40
CA ILE A 263 -1.00 4.52 -23.69
C ILE A 263 -1.28 3.27 -24.52
N ALA A 264 -1.53 3.44 -25.83
CA ALA A 264 -1.77 2.32 -26.76
C ALA A 264 -0.52 1.48 -27.09
N THR A 265 0.69 1.93 -26.75
CA THR A 265 1.95 1.24 -27.09
C THR A 265 2.37 0.29 -25.97
N GLU A 266 2.36 -1.03 -26.21
CA GLU A 266 2.59 -2.08 -25.19
C GLU A 266 3.87 -1.89 -24.35
N ASN A 267 4.99 -1.54 -24.99
CA ASN A 267 6.31 -1.46 -24.35
C ASN A 267 6.69 -0.05 -23.83
N LYS A 268 5.72 0.83 -23.58
CA LYS A 268 5.95 2.15 -22.99
C LYS A 268 5.38 2.20 -21.58
N TRP A 269 6.25 2.50 -20.62
CA TRP A 269 5.86 2.80 -19.24
C TRP A 269 6.48 4.10 -18.76
N VAL A 270 5.74 4.82 -17.91
CA VAL A 270 6.17 6.04 -17.23
C VAL A 270 5.53 6.04 -15.85
N ASP A 271 6.30 6.45 -14.85
CA ASP A 271 5.80 6.72 -13.51
C ASP A 271 5.65 8.24 -13.29
N TRP A 272 4.64 8.62 -12.50
CA TRP A 272 4.48 9.98 -11.98
C TRP A 272 5.76 10.44 -11.30
N ASP A 273 6.31 9.55 -10.48
CA ASP A 273 7.45 9.80 -9.63
C ASP A 273 8.76 9.23 -10.20
N PRO A 274 9.86 10.01 -10.23
CA PRO A 274 9.95 11.47 -10.03
C PRO A 274 9.75 12.27 -11.33
N TYR A 275 9.92 11.64 -12.50
CA TYR A 275 10.24 12.34 -13.76
C TYR A 275 9.08 13.14 -14.34
N THR A 276 7.83 12.69 -14.19
CA THR A 276 6.67 13.43 -14.69
C THR A 276 6.49 14.75 -13.95
N TRP A 277 6.70 14.77 -12.63
CA TRP A 277 6.63 15.98 -11.82
C TRP A 277 7.80 16.94 -12.07
N ILE A 278 9.01 16.42 -12.29
CA ILE A 278 10.16 17.24 -12.67
C ILE A 278 9.93 17.87 -14.05
N ALA A 279 9.47 17.11 -15.04
CA ALA A 279 9.15 17.63 -16.37
C ALA A 279 8.03 18.70 -16.35
N LEU A 280 7.02 18.55 -15.49
CA LEU A 280 5.94 19.54 -15.32
C LEU A 280 6.40 20.85 -14.68
N THR A 281 7.40 20.80 -13.80
CA THR A 281 7.96 21.98 -13.12
C THR A 281 9.06 22.68 -13.94
N CYS A 282 9.82 21.94 -14.74
CA CYS A 282 10.81 22.50 -15.68
C CYS A 282 10.15 23.44 -16.70
N ARG A 283 10.76 24.61 -16.89
CA ARG A 283 10.30 25.67 -17.81
C ARG A 283 10.67 25.37 -19.26
N ASP A 284 11.87 24.85 -19.47
CA ASP A 284 12.43 24.57 -20.78
C ASP A 284 13.34 23.33 -20.77
N GLU A 285 13.90 23.01 -21.94
CA GLU A 285 14.75 21.84 -22.16
C GLU A 285 16.14 21.98 -21.50
N ASN A 286 16.56 23.19 -21.13
CA ASN A 286 17.82 23.40 -20.41
C ASN A 286 17.68 23.01 -18.94
N GLU A 287 16.58 23.38 -18.29
CA GLU A 287 16.27 22.93 -16.92
C GLU A 287 16.13 21.41 -16.85
N TRP A 288 15.46 20.79 -17.84
CA TRP A 288 15.34 19.34 -17.94
C TRP A 288 16.71 18.64 -18.13
N ASN A 289 17.51 19.10 -19.09
CA ASN A 289 18.86 18.53 -19.30
C ASN A 289 19.80 18.77 -18.12
N PHE A 290 19.63 19.86 -17.37
CA PHE A 290 20.39 20.11 -16.15
C PHE A 290 20.09 19.06 -15.09
N GLU A 291 18.81 18.75 -14.85
CA GLU A 291 18.40 17.68 -13.92
C GLU A 291 18.91 16.30 -14.36
N ALA A 292 18.83 15.97 -15.65
CA ALA A 292 19.36 14.70 -16.18
C ALA A 292 20.88 14.58 -15.99
N ASN A 293 21.63 15.66 -16.25
CA ASN A 293 23.07 15.71 -16.04
C ASN A 293 23.46 15.69 -14.54
N LEU A 294 22.60 16.15 -13.64
CA LEU A 294 22.79 15.98 -12.19
C LEU A 294 22.56 14.53 -11.78
N GLU A 295 21.51 13.89 -12.30
CA GLU A 295 21.21 12.47 -12.04
C GLU A 295 22.39 11.57 -12.46
N GLU A 296 22.94 11.77 -13.67
CA GLU A 296 24.11 11.05 -14.15
C GLU A 296 25.33 11.19 -13.22
N ARG A 297 25.59 12.40 -12.70
CA ARG A 297 26.70 12.65 -11.75
C ARG A 297 26.50 11.95 -10.40
N MET A 298 25.27 11.61 -10.05
CA MET A 298 24.92 10.80 -8.88
C MET A 298 24.92 9.29 -9.18
N GLY A 299 25.40 8.87 -10.35
CA GLY A 299 25.45 7.46 -10.76
C GLY A 299 24.08 6.87 -11.10
N LYS A 300 23.09 7.70 -11.43
CA LYS A 300 21.72 7.31 -11.76
C LYS A 300 21.39 7.69 -13.20
N THR A 301 20.46 6.96 -13.83
CA THR A 301 20.24 7.01 -15.28
C THR A 301 18.77 7.10 -15.68
N GLY A 302 17.85 7.30 -14.73
CA GLY A 302 16.42 7.13 -14.96
C GLY A 302 15.82 8.14 -15.94
N MET A 303 16.23 9.41 -15.92
CA MET A 303 15.85 10.39 -16.95
C MET A 303 16.33 9.95 -18.34
N ARG A 304 17.59 9.48 -18.46
CA ARG A 304 18.15 9.03 -19.75
C ARG A 304 17.53 7.72 -20.24
N GLU A 305 17.09 6.85 -19.35
CA GLU A 305 16.34 5.63 -19.69
C GLU A 305 14.91 5.96 -20.13
N LEU A 306 14.27 6.95 -19.51
CA LEU A 306 13.00 7.49 -19.94
C LEU A 306 13.11 8.15 -21.32
N GLU A 307 14.14 8.96 -21.58
CA GLU A 307 14.41 9.53 -22.91
C GLU A 307 14.69 8.45 -23.98
N LYS A 308 15.38 7.36 -23.63
CA LYS A 308 15.61 6.24 -24.56
C LYS A 308 14.31 5.49 -24.92
N SER A 309 13.39 5.35 -23.96
CA SER A 309 12.12 4.63 -24.18
C SER A 309 11.02 5.52 -24.78
N ILE A 310 11.03 6.82 -24.47
CA ILE A 310 10.11 7.85 -24.99
C ILE A 310 10.91 9.13 -25.32
N PRO A 311 11.54 9.20 -26.52
CA PRO A 311 12.40 10.34 -26.89
C PRO A 311 11.73 11.71 -26.93
N ASP A 312 10.40 11.75 -27.02
CA ASP A 312 9.59 12.97 -27.03
C ASP A 312 8.91 13.25 -25.67
N PHE A 313 9.32 12.57 -24.60
CA PHE A 313 8.67 12.66 -23.27
C PHE A 313 8.57 14.09 -22.75
N PHE A 314 9.69 14.82 -22.67
CA PHE A 314 9.70 16.19 -22.15
C PHE A 314 8.85 17.11 -23.02
N THR A 315 8.98 17.01 -24.35
CA THR A 315 8.17 17.76 -25.33
C THR A 315 6.67 17.50 -25.16
N LYS A 316 6.26 16.26 -24.88
CA LYS A 316 4.87 15.91 -24.56
C LYS A 316 4.40 16.53 -23.25
N ILE A 317 5.21 16.54 -22.20
CA ILE A 317 4.86 17.22 -20.94
C ILE A 317 4.71 18.74 -21.16
N GLN A 318 5.56 19.36 -21.98
CA GLN A 318 5.38 20.76 -22.37
C GLN A 318 4.11 20.97 -23.21
N GLN A 319 3.77 20.04 -24.11
CA GLN A 319 2.49 20.07 -24.83
C GLN A 319 1.28 19.95 -23.90
N VAL A 320 1.36 19.14 -22.82
CA VAL A 320 0.32 19.10 -21.78
C VAL A 320 0.15 20.47 -21.13
N ARG A 321 1.24 21.15 -20.74
CA ARG A 321 1.18 22.50 -20.15
C ARG A 321 0.57 23.52 -21.12
N ILE A 322 0.97 23.49 -22.39
CA ILE A 322 0.48 24.40 -23.45
C ILE A 322 -1.00 24.16 -23.74
N THR A 323 -1.43 22.91 -23.96
CA THR A 323 -2.83 22.56 -24.22
C THR A 323 -3.71 22.92 -23.01
N PHE A 324 -3.22 22.69 -21.78
CA PHE A 324 -3.92 23.08 -20.56
C PHE A 324 -4.08 24.61 -20.48
N GLN A 325 -3.02 25.38 -20.74
CA GLN A 325 -3.08 26.84 -20.74
C GLN A 325 -4.02 27.40 -21.81
N GLN A 326 -4.03 26.83 -23.01
CA GLN A 326 -4.94 27.21 -24.08
C GLN A 326 -6.41 26.92 -23.73
N ARG A 327 -6.67 25.83 -23.00
CA ARG A 327 -8.03 25.40 -22.62
C ARG A 327 -8.59 26.13 -21.40
N TYR A 328 -7.75 26.42 -20.40
CA TYR A 328 -8.18 26.93 -19.10
C TYR A 328 -7.65 28.34 -18.77
N GLY A 329 -6.89 28.98 -19.67
CA GLY A 329 -6.39 30.35 -19.53
C GLY A 329 -5.25 30.54 -18.52
N ARG A 330 -4.78 29.46 -17.87
CA ARG A 330 -3.72 29.46 -16.85
C ARG A 330 -2.86 28.20 -16.96
N LEU A 331 -1.62 28.26 -16.48
CA LEU A 331 -0.79 27.06 -16.32
C LEU A 331 -1.40 26.11 -15.26
N PRO A 332 -1.11 24.80 -15.33
CA PRO A 332 -1.54 23.86 -14.29
C PRO A 332 -0.84 24.18 -12.96
N VAL A 333 -1.60 24.15 -11.86
CA VAL A 333 -1.11 24.47 -10.51
C VAL A 333 -0.96 23.18 -9.71
N ILE A 334 0.24 22.90 -9.21
CA ILE A 334 0.50 21.73 -8.37
C ILE A 334 0.61 22.22 -6.91
N GLY A 335 -0.37 21.86 -6.09
CA GLY A 335 -0.38 22.14 -4.65
C GLY A 335 0.34 21.06 -3.84
N VAL A 336 0.66 21.39 -2.59
CA VAL A 336 1.21 20.46 -1.61
C VAL A 336 0.31 20.37 -0.39
N LEU A 337 0.01 19.15 0.03
CA LEU A 337 -0.68 18.84 1.27
C LEU A 337 0.30 18.17 2.24
N ASP A 338 0.64 18.90 3.30
CA ASP A 338 1.47 18.41 4.41
C ASP A 338 0.65 17.52 5.35
N PHE A 339 1.08 16.27 5.48
CA PHE A 339 0.49 15.25 6.35
C PHE A 339 0.97 15.38 7.81
N GLY A 340 1.96 16.22 8.10
CA GLY A 340 2.79 16.09 9.29
C GLY A 340 3.56 14.77 9.27
N GLN A 341 4.08 14.32 10.42
CA GLN A 341 4.68 12.98 10.54
C GLN A 341 3.57 11.91 10.43
N PRO A 342 3.50 11.13 9.33
CA PRO A 342 2.41 10.19 9.15
C PRO A 342 2.61 8.96 10.04
N TYR A 343 1.51 8.36 10.49
CA TYR A 343 1.53 6.94 10.81
C TYR A 343 1.46 6.22 9.46
N TRP A 344 2.61 5.66 9.04
CA TRP A 344 2.76 4.98 7.75
C TRP A 344 2.96 3.49 8.00
N MET A 345 2.04 2.70 7.47
CA MET A 345 2.04 1.26 7.52
C MET A 345 2.18 0.70 6.09
N ASP A 346 3.41 0.37 5.72
CA ASP A 346 3.78 -0.36 4.50
C ASP A 346 3.84 -1.85 4.84
N TRP A 347 2.88 -2.65 4.38
CA TRP A 347 2.90 -4.11 4.55
C TRP A 347 3.54 -4.82 3.35
N GLY A 348 4.09 -4.04 2.43
CA GLY A 348 4.68 -4.46 1.20
C GLY A 348 6.12 -4.96 1.27
N LEU A 349 6.78 -4.77 2.42
CA LEU A 349 8.13 -5.22 2.71
C LEU A 349 8.10 -6.09 3.96
N HIS A 350 8.81 -7.22 3.96
CA HIS A 350 8.78 -8.16 5.09
C HIS A 350 9.14 -7.50 6.44
N LEU A 351 10.20 -6.68 6.48
CA LEU A 351 10.62 -5.97 7.69
C LEU A 351 9.57 -4.97 8.18
N SER A 352 8.88 -4.28 7.26
CA SER A 352 7.84 -3.29 7.59
C SER A 352 6.55 -3.96 8.07
N LEU A 353 6.13 -5.07 7.42
CA LEU A 353 5.05 -5.94 7.90
C LEU A 353 5.36 -6.43 9.31
N ARG A 354 6.55 -7.00 9.52
CA ARG A 354 7.00 -7.57 10.79
C ARG A 354 6.96 -6.56 11.94
N ARG A 355 7.58 -5.39 11.75
CA ARG A 355 7.53 -4.27 12.71
C ARG A 355 6.10 -3.81 12.99
N SER A 356 5.21 -3.84 11.99
CA SER A 356 3.80 -3.50 12.18
C SER A 356 3.06 -4.53 13.03
N LEU A 357 3.32 -5.83 12.83
CA LEU A 357 2.71 -6.90 13.62
C LEU A 357 3.24 -6.91 15.07
N GLU A 358 4.53 -6.61 15.27
CA GLU A 358 5.15 -6.43 16.59
C GLU A 358 4.59 -5.20 17.33
N ALA A 359 4.39 -4.08 16.61
CA ALA A 359 3.82 -2.87 17.19
C ALA A 359 2.44 -3.16 17.82
N LEU A 360 1.60 -3.99 17.18
CA LEU A 360 0.30 -4.38 17.73
C LEU A 360 0.37 -5.00 19.13
N VAL A 361 1.48 -5.69 19.45
CA VAL A 361 1.68 -6.33 20.74
C VAL A 361 2.25 -5.36 21.78
N ALA A 362 3.02 -4.35 21.37
CA ALA A 362 3.76 -3.46 22.27
C ALA A 362 2.90 -2.35 22.92
N ASP A 363 3.21 -1.98 24.16
CA ASP A 363 2.68 -0.77 24.82
C ASP A 363 3.52 0.47 24.47
N SER A 364 3.39 0.87 23.21
CA SER A 364 3.98 2.10 22.67
C SER A 364 2.89 2.95 22.01
N ASP A 365 3.17 4.24 21.78
CA ASP A 365 2.32 5.11 20.97
C ASP A 365 1.96 4.46 19.63
N LEU A 366 2.94 3.86 18.94
CA LEU A 366 2.68 3.14 17.69
C LEU A 366 1.73 1.96 17.90
N GLY A 367 1.93 1.15 18.95
CA GLY A 367 1.08 -0.01 19.22
C GLY A 367 -0.37 0.34 19.56
N ILE A 368 -0.58 1.39 20.38
CA ILE A 368 -1.91 1.92 20.68
C ILE A 368 -2.62 2.31 19.37
N ILE A 369 -1.93 3.01 18.48
CA ILE A 369 -2.47 3.52 17.22
C ILE A 369 -2.70 2.41 16.19
N SER A 370 -1.79 1.44 16.09
CA SER A 370 -1.96 0.25 15.26
C SER A 370 -3.19 -0.56 15.70
N ARG A 371 -3.37 -0.76 17.02
CA ARG A 371 -4.56 -1.43 17.57
C ARG A 371 -5.83 -0.63 17.33
N GLU A 372 -5.77 0.69 17.52
CA GLU A 372 -6.91 1.57 17.24
C GLU A 372 -7.31 1.51 15.77
N LEU A 373 -6.36 1.53 14.81
CA LEU A 373 -6.64 1.40 13.38
C LEU A 373 -7.42 0.12 13.06
N PHE A 374 -6.95 -1.03 13.53
CA PHE A 374 -7.55 -2.34 13.25
C PHE A 374 -8.77 -2.70 14.12
N ASN A 375 -9.24 -1.77 14.97
CA ASN A 375 -10.35 -1.99 15.91
C ASN A 375 -10.09 -3.15 16.89
N LEU A 376 -8.88 -3.17 17.46
CA LEU A 376 -8.41 -4.14 18.44
C LEU A 376 -8.49 -3.57 19.87
N PRO A 377 -8.60 -4.41 20.91
CA PRO A 377 -8.66 -3.97 22.31
C PRO A 377 -7.37 -3.27 22.74
N GLN A 378 -7.49 -2.40 23.74
CA GLN A 378 -6.34 -1.79 24.43
C GLN A 378 -6.13 -2.39 25.84
N ASP A 379 -7.20 -2.86 26.47
CA ASP A 379 -7.15 -3.43 27.82
C ASP A 379 -6.51 -4.83 27.80
N ARG A 380 -5.54 -5.03 28.69
CA ARG A 380 -4.85 -6.33 28.89
C ARG A 380 -5.50 -7.15 30.00
N ASP A 381 -5.43 -8.46 29.88
CA ASP A 381 -5.77 -9.39 30.96
C ASP A 381 -4.71 -9.41 32.08
N LYS A 382 -4.93 -10.24 33.11
CA LYS A 382 -4.02 -10.40 34.26
C LYS A 382 -2.60 -10.91 33.90
N ASN A 383 -2.42 -11.45 32.71
CA ASN A 383 -1.15 -11.96 32.16
C ASN A 383 -0.62 -11.02 31.05
N GLY A 384 -1.16 -9.80 30.91
CA GLY A 384 -0.72 -8.86 29.88
C GLY A 384 -1.26 -9.16 28.47
N ASN A 385 -2.18 -10.11 28.27
CA ASN A 385 -2.67 -10.45 26.93
C ASN A 385 -3.80 -9.51 26.46
N LEU A 386 -3.78 -9.20 25.17
CA LEU A 386 -4.85 -8.50 24.45
C LEU A 386 -5.73 -9.54 23.75
N LEU A 387 -7.02 -9.60 24.10
CA LEU A 387 -7.92 -10.67 23.67
C LEU A 387 -9.14 -10.13 22.91
N ILE A 388 -9.37 -10.62 21.69
CA ILE A 388 -10.60 -10.36 20.94
C ILE A 388 -11.12 -11.66 20.34
N ARG A 389 -12.40 -11.98 20.65
CA ARG A 389 -13.08 -13.23 20.23
C ARG A 389 -12.24 -14.50 20.48
N SER A 390 -11.47 -14.50 21.57
CA SER A 390 -10.47 -15.52 21.90
C SER A 390 -10.61 -15.99 23.35
N SER A 391 -10.10 -17.19 23.66
CA SER A 391 -10.11 -17.75 25.02
C SER A 391 -8.82 -18.49 25.36
N ILE A 392 -8.40 -18.36 26.62
CA ILE A 392 -7.21 -18.99 27.22
C ILE A 392 -7.67 -19.90 28.38
N PRO A 393 -7.22 -21.16 28.46
CA PRO A 393 -7.55 -22.05 29.57
C PRO A 393 -6.72 -21.71 30.82
N GLU A 394 -7.28 -21.97 32.00
CA GLU A 394 -6.58 -21.69 33.27
C GLU A 394 -5.28 -22.49 33.38
N GLY A 395 -4.18 -21.80 33.73
CA GLY A 395 -2.85 -22.40 33.84
C GLY A 395 -2.05 -22.48 32.53
N ALA A 396 -2.57 -21.98 31.41
CA ALA A 396 -1.78 -21.84 30.18
C ALA A 396 -0.65 -20.81 30.33
N ASP A 397 0.52 -21.12 29.76
CA ASP A 397 1.72 -20.29 29.79
C ASP A 397 1.72 -19.29 28.61
N ILE A 398 0.82 -18.30 28.70
CA ILE A 398 0.63 -17.27 27.67
C ILE A 398 0.55 -15.90 28.34
N HIS A 399 1.49 -15.03 27.99
CA HIS A 399 1.57 -13.66 28.49
C HIS A 399 2.00 -12.66 27.40
N ASP A 400 1.71 -11.38 27.65
CA ASP A 400 2.05 -10.21 26.83
C ASP A 400 1.66 -10.29 25.34
N SER A 401 0.75 -11.19 24.95
CA SER A 401 0.46 -11.54 23.55
C SER A 401 -0.84 -10.89 23.03
N LEU A 402 -1.02 -10.81 21.71
CA LEU A 402 -2.29 -10.43 21.08
C LEU A 402 -2.91 -11.65 20.38
N LEU A 403 -4.13 -12.02 20.78
CA LEU A 403 -4.89 -13.14 20.25
C LEU A 403 -6.21 -12.66 19.63
N VAL A 404 -6.43 -13.05 18.38
CA VAL A 404 -7.64 -12.72 17.61
C VAL A 404 -8.27 -14.01 17.09
N ASP A 405 -9.58 -14.18 17.31
CA ASP A 405 -10.38 -15.32 16.84
C ASP A 405 -9.77 -16.71 17.16
N THR A 406 -9.11 -16.85 18.31
CA THR A 406 -8.32 -18.05 18.66
C THR A 406 -8.86 -18.71 19.92
N ILE A 407 -9.26 -19.98 19.81
CA ILE A 407 -9.75 -20.79 20.94
C ILE A 407 -8.66 -21.79 21.34
N ILE A 408 -8.08 -21.60 22.52
CA ILE A 408 -7.03 -22.48 23.04
C ILE A 408 -7.67 -23.55 23.93
N ILE A 409 -7.57 -24.81 23.50
CA ILE A 409 -8.15 -25.98 24.21
C ILE A 409 -7.11 -26.88 24.89
N ASP A 410 -5.81 -26.60 24.70
CA ASP A 410 -4.71 -27.32 25.33
C ASP A 410 -3.82 -26.33 26.14
N PRO A 411 -3.70 -26.49 27.47
CA PRO A 411 -2.83 -25.65 28.31
C PRO A 411 -1.34 -25.78 27.98
N GLY A 412 -0.94 -26.74 27.14
CA GLY A 412 0.44 -26.92 26.70
C GLY A 412 0.92 -26.03 25.54
N THR A 413 0.09 -25.07 25.10
CA THR A 413 0.42 -23.98 24.14
C THR A 413 1.20 -22.87 24.85
N ILE A 414 2.30 -22.36 24.29
CA ILE A 414 3.18 -21.39 24.99
C ILE A 414 3.65 -20.24 24.08
N ILE A 415 3.15 -19.02 24.28
CA ILE A 415 3.44 -17.83 23.44
C ILE A 415 3.69 -16.61 24.35
N HIS A 416 4.82 -15.91 24.14
CA HIS A 416 5.27 -14.83 25.02
C HIS A 416 5.52 -13.50 24.26
N GLY A 417 4.48 -12.92 23.66
CA GLY A 417 4.56 -11.65 22.92
C GLY A 417 4.52 -11.78 21.39
N GLY A 418 4.10 -12.93 20.85
CA GLY A 418 3.88 -13.16 19.42
C GLY A 418 2.40 -13.08 19.03
N LEU A 419 2.09 -12.39 17.93
CA LEU A 419 0.71 -12.26 17.42
C LEU A 419 0.22 -13.54 16.72
N VAL A 420 -1.01 -14.00 17.01
CA VAL A 420 -1.66 -15.13 16.32
C VAL A 420 -3.11 -14.82 15.98
N VAL A 421 -3.49 -15.00 14.71
CA VAL A 421 -4.81 -14.64 14.15
C VAL A 421 -5.16 -15.53 12.97
N ALA A 422 -5.98 -16.58 12.99
CA ALA A 422 -6.84 -17.15 14.01
C ALA A 422 -6.49 -18.65 14.14
N GLY A 423 -6.30 -19.14 15.36
CA GLY A 423 -5.64 -20.41 15.64
C GLY A 423 -6.53 -21.56 16.13
N ARG A 424 -6.08 -22.82 15.92
CA ARG A 424 -6.58 -24.05 16.55
C ARG A 424 -5.44 -25.05 16.81
N HIS A 425 -5.17 -25.46 18.06
CA HIS A 425 -3.86 -26.03 18.43
C HIS A 425 -3.86 -27.27 19.33
N ARG A 426 -2.86 -28.14 19.12
CA ARG A 426 -2.23 -29.09 20.05
C ARG A 426 -0.78 -29.43 19.59
N LYS A 427 0.19 -28.50 19.54
CA LYS A 427 0.33 -27.18 20.19
C LYS A 427 1.01 -26.17 19.25
N LEU A 428 0.97 -24.90 19.61
CA LEU A 428 1.85 -23.87 19.04
C LEU A 428 2.73 -23.31 20.15
N LYS A 429 4.02 -23.08 19.88
CA LYS A 429 4.96 -22.44 20.78
C LYS A 429 5.71 -21.28 20.11
N MET A 430 5.91 -20.20 20.83
CA MET A 430 6.60 -18.99 20.34
C MET A 430 7.41 -18.32 21.47
N PRO A 431 8.46 -18.97 22.01
CA PRO A 431 9.38 -18.33 22.95
C PRO A 431 10.25 -17.27 22.25
N PHE A 432 9.64 -16.10 22.05
CA PHE A 432 10.19 -14.82 21.60
C PHE A 432 10.35 -14.61 20.07
N GLY A 433 9.50 -15.28 19.28
CA GLY A 433 9.03 -14.79 17.99
C GLY A 433 7.78 -15.56 17.53
N GLY A 434 6.78 -14.97 16.85
CA GLY A 434 6.68 -13.57 16.40
C GLY A 434 5.69 -13.28 15.26
N SER A 435 4.58 -14.03 15.07
CA SER A 435 3.80 -13.96 13.80
C SER A 435 3.13 -15.28 13.35
N ALA A 436 1.83 -15.54 13.53
CA ALA A 436 1.18 -16.69 12.85
C ALA A 436 -0.29 -16.41 12.44
N LEU A 437 -0.56 -16.23 11.15
CA LEU A 437 -1.89 -15.82 10.65
C LEU A 437 -2.29 -16.57 9.36
N PHE A 438 -3.35 -17.35 9.20
CA PHE A 438 -4.36 -17.89 10.12
C PHE A 438 -4.13 -19.40 10.20
N CYS A 439 -4.22 -19.98 11.39
CA CYS A 439 -3.44 -21.16 11.73
C CYS A 439 -4.24 -22.35 12.27
N ALA A 440 -3.68 -23.55 12.10
CA ALA A 440 -4.02 -24.71 12.92
C ALA A 440 -2.81 -25.67 13.06
N ALA A 441 -2.63 -26.37 14.17
CA ALA A 441 -1.34 -27.03 14.44
C ALA A 441 -1.40 -28.22 15.41
N ASP A 442 -0.67 -29.29 15.05
CA ASP A 442 -0.08 -30.30 15.96
C ASP A 442 1.36 -30.60 15.44
N GLU A 443 2.42 -29.81 15.58
CA GLU A 443 2.86 -28.97 16.70
C GLU A 443 3.90 -27.92 16.18
N MET A 444 3.62 -26.62 16.24
CA MET A 444 4.42 -25.60 15.53
C MET A 444 5.25 -24.76 16.51
N GLU A 445 6.55 -24.49 16.29
CA GLU A 445 7.40 -23.82 17.31
C GLU A 445 8.45 -22.83 16.74
N PHE A 446 8.61 -21.67 17.38
CA PHE A 446 9.50 -20.57 16.93
C PHE A 446 10.24 -19.90 18.10
N THR A 447 11.58 -19.98 18.14
CA THR A 447 12.40 -19.52 19.28
C THR A 447 13.15 -18.20 19.05
N GLY A 448 12.55 -17.28 18.27
CA GLY A 448 13.08 -15.93 17.98
C GLY A 448 14.32 -15.87 17.06
N PRO A 449 14.75 -14.67 16.62
CA PRO A 449 14.08 -13.37 16.69
C PRO A 449 13.16 -13.16 15.46
N HIS A 450 11.87 -12.97 15.72
CA HIS A 450 10.89 -12.45 14.75
C HIS A 450 10.49 -13.33 13.53
N ALA A 451 9.93 -14.53 13.76
CA ALA A 451 9.42 -15.39 12.69
C ALA A 451 7.92 -15.20 12.39
N ILE A 452 7.50 -15.25 11.11
CA ILE A 452 6.10 -15.13 10.66
C ILE A 452 5.67 -16.30 9.76
N ALA A 453 4.53 -16.94 10.04
CA ALA A 453 3.95 -18.01 9.21
C ALA A 453 2.52 -17.69 8.73
N PHE A 454 2.23 -17.85 7.43
CA PHE A 454 1.01 -17.34 6.81
C PHE A 454 0.57 -18.09 5.52
N LYS A 455 -0.62 -18.72 5.35
CA LYS A 455 -1.72 -19.09 6.26
C LYS A 455 -1.57 -20.57 6.65
N SER A 456 -1.16 -20.90 7.87
CA SER A 456 -0.45 -22.16 8.13
C SER A 456 -1.24 -23.24 8.87
N ILE A 457 -1.38 -24.43 8.27
CA ILE A 457 -1.96 -25.62 8.91
C ILE A 457 -0.97 -26.79 8.79
N GLY A 458 -0.70 -27.59 9.85
CA GLY A 458 0.28 -28.68 9.73
C GLY A 458 0.53 -29.61 10.93
N TYR A 459 1.39 -30.61 10.71
CA TYR A 459 1.72 -31.73 11.61
C TYR A 459 3.20 -31.76 12.07
N GLN A 460 3.62 -30.65 12.67
CA GLN A 460 4.97 -30.28 13.16
C GLN A 460 5.81 -29.39 12.24
N LEU A 461 6.05 -28.14 12.65
CA LEU A 461 6.78 -27.14 11.85
C LEU A 461 7.54 -26.13 12.71
N GLN A 462 8.86 -26.04 12.51
CA GLN A 462 9.73 -25.05 13.15
C GLN A 462 10.47 -24.20 12.09
N LEU A 463 10.57 -22.88 12.30
CA LEU A 463 11.42 -22.00 11.48
C LEU A 463 12.63 -21.50 12.29
N GLY A 464 13.76 -21.34 11.61
CA GLY A 464 14.96 -20.72 12.18
C GLY A 464 14.88 -19.19 12.29
N GLU A 465 15.94 -18.60 12.84
CA GLU A 465 16.13 -17.16 13.01
C GLU A 465 15.86 -16.36 11.73
N GLY A 466 15.04 -15.30 11.86
CA GLY A 466 14.57 -14.47 10.74
C GLY A 466 13.73 -15.20 9.69
N GLY A 467 13.26 -16.42 9.97
CA GLY A 467 12.54 -17.28 9.02
C GLY A 467 11.08 -16.86 8.77
N ARG A 468 10.61 -17.06 7.54
CA ARG A 468 9.21 -16.86 7.16
C ARG A 468 8.70 -17.94 6.21
N LEU A 469 7.43 -18.32 6.35
CA LEU A 469 6.81 -19.40 5.58
C LEU A 469 5.42 -19.05 5.03
N ALA A 470 5.17 -19.48 3.80
CA ALA A 470 3.82 -19.55 3.24
C ALA A 470 3.47 -20.95 2.73
N THR A 471 2.19 -21.28 2.76
CA THR A 471 1.63 -22.51 2.21
C THR A 471 0.81 -22.20 0.94
N LEU A 472 1.13 -22.88 -0.16
CA LEU A 472 0.36 -22.85 -1.41
C LEU A 472 -0.66 -23.99 -1.41
N TYR A 473 -1.90 -23.69 -1.78
CA TYR A 473 -2.99 -24.66 -1.88
C TYR A 473 -3.39 -24.84 -3.36
N LEU A 474 -2.64 -25.72 -4.05
CA LEU A 474 -2.80 -26.00 -5.48
C LEU A 474 -3.86 -27.11 -5.69
N SER A 475 -4.25 -27.33 -6.94
CA SER A 475 -5.33 -28.27 -7.32
C SER A 475 -4.89 -29.73 -7.27
N ASP A 476 -3.58 -29.96 -7.37
CA ASP A 476 -2.89 -31.23 -7.33
C ASP A 476 -2.13 -31.48 -6.01
N GLU A 477 -1.63 -30.43 -5.35
CA GLU A 477 -0.77 -30.57 -4.16
C GLU A 477 -0.84 -29.39 -3.16
N THR A 478 -0.11 -29.51 -2.05
CA THR A 478 0.09 -28.42 -1.06
C THR A 478 1.59 -28.23 -0.84
N ILE A 479 2.10 -27.02 -1.08
CA ILE A 479 3.53 -26.71 -1.08
C ILE A 479 3.87 -25.71 0.03
N GLY A 480 4.84 -26.05 0.88
CA GLY A 480 5.48 -25.09 1.78
C GLY A 480 6.62 -24.35 1.09
N LEU A 481 6.67 -23.02 1.23
CA LEU A 481 7.79 -22.19 0.79
C LEU A 481 8.37 -21.40 1.97
N CYS A 482 9.70 -21.36 2.04
CA CYS A 482 10.48 -20.69 3.06
C CYS A 482 11.33 -19.56 2.46
N ALA A 483 11.58 -18.53 3.28
CA ALA A 483 12.64 -17.54 3.09
C ALA A 483 13.14 -17.09 4.48
N ASN A 484 14.18 -16.26 4.54
CA ASN A 484 14.59 -15.58 5.77
C ASN A 484 15.06 -14.14 5.53
N GLU A 485 15.36 -13.41 6.60
CA GLU A 485 15.88 -12.02 6.52
C GLU A 485 17.25 -11.88 5.84
N SER A 486 18.05 -12.95 5.71
CA SER A 486 19.32 -12.89 4.95
C SER A 486 19.13 -12.76 3.44
N LEU A 487 17.93 -13.08 2.92
CA LEU A 487 17.59 -12.82 1.52
C LEU A 487 17.25 -11.33 1.34
N THR A 488 18.24 -10.53 0.94
CA THR A 488 18.08 -9.08 0.71
C THR A 488 17.79 -8.75 -0.77
N ASN A 489 18.25 -9.58 -1.71
CA ASN A 489 18.03 -9.41 -3.15
C ASN A 489 17.05 -10.47 -3.69
N TYR A 490 16.05 -10.03 -4.46
CA TYR A 490 14.96 -10.84 -5.04
C TYR A 490 14.97 -10.79 -6.58
N GLU A 491 16.17 -10.76 -7.15
CA GLU A 491 16.42 -10.70 -8.60
C GLU A 491 17.33 -11.85 -9.04
N GLY A 492 17.25 -12.23 -10.32
CA GLY A 492 17.98 -13.37 -10.88
C GLY A 492 17.68 -14.69 -10.17
N GLU A 493 18.71 -15.49 -9.96
CA GLU A 493 18.66 -16.83 -9.37
C GLU A 493 17.92 -16.86 -8.02
N ASN A 494 18.06 -15.81 -7.20
CA ASN A 494 17.38 -15.69 -5.89
C ASN A 494 15.84 -15.69 -5.95
N TYR A 495 15.25 -15.51 -7.14
CA TYR A 495 13.80 -15.49 -7.36
C TYR A 495 13.35 -16.53 -8.39
N SER A 496 14.13 -16.73 -9.44
CA SER A 496 13.83 -17.64 -10.55
C SER A 496 14.23 -19.10 -10.29
N GLU A 497 15.20 -19.35 -9.40
CA GLU A 497 15.63 -20.70 -9.00
C GLU A 497 15.12 -21.09 -7.59
N PRO A 498 15.03 -22.40 -7.26
CA PRO A 498 14.65 -22.85 -5.92
C PRO A 498 15.71 -22.52 -4.86
N VAL A 499 15.34 -21.74 -3.85
CA VAL A 499 16.18 -21.32 -2.72
C VAL A 499 15.68 -21.91 -1.39
N PHE A 500 16.48 -21.90 -0.32
CA PHE A 500 16.11 -22.36 1.03
C PHE A 500 15.51 -23.78 1.11
N ARG A 501 15.87 -24.68 0.17
CA ARG A 501 15.29 -26.02 -0.01
C ARG A 501 13.80 -26.04 -0.39
N ASN A 502 13.28 -24.92 -0.91
CA ASN A 502 11.96 -24.89 -1.53
C ASN A 502 11.92 -25.89 -2.71
N PRO A 503 10.79 -26.60 -2.93
CA PRO A 503 10.68 -27.54 -4.05
C PRO A 503 10.55 -26.85 -5.42
N ILE A 504 10.18 -25.56 -5.43
CA ILE A 504 10.05 -24.70 -6.61
C ILE A 504 10.55 -23.29 -6.30
N SER A 505 10.84 -22.50 -7.33
CA SER A 505 11.22 -21.09 -7.19
C SER A 505 10.02 -20.18 -6.86
N PHE A 506 10.28 -18.95 -6.40
CA PHE A 506 9.22 -17.98 -6.15
C PHE A 506 8.53 -17.55 -7.46
N GLU A 507 9.26 -17.51 -8.57
CA GLU A 507 8.70 -17.27 -9.90
C GLU A 507 7.69 -18.36 -10.31
N GLU A 508 8.09 -19.63 -10.22
CA GLU A 508 7.23 -20.77 -10.58
C GLU A 508 6.02 -20.89 -9.64
N ALA A 509 6.22 -20.64 -8.34
CA ALA A 509 5.14 -20.60 -7.36
C ALA A 509 4.07 -19.54 -7.69
N GLY A 510 4.51 -18.31 -8.00
CA GLY A 510 3.62 -17.23 -8.41
C GLY A 510 2.88 -17.57 -9.72
N ARG A 511 3.59 -18.19 -10.68
CA ARG A 511 3.01 -18.64 -11.95
C ARG A 511 1.93 -19.70 -11.73
N ARG A 512 2.19 -20.77 -10.96
CA ARG A 512 1.19 -21.82 -10.67
C ARG A 512 -0.01 -21.26 -9.92
N MET A 513 0.20 -20.46 -8.88
CA MET A 513 -0.90 -19.84 -8.12
C MET A 513 -1.76 -18.86 -8.95
N SER A 514 -1.21 -18.24 -10.00
CA SER A 514 -1.97 -17.38 -10.92
C SER A 514 -2.96 -18.14 -11.83
N LEU A 515 -2.80 -19.47 -11.95
CA LEU A 515 -3.67 -20.34 -12.74
C LEU A 515 -4.82 -20.95 -11.91
N GLU A 516 -4.79 -20.81 -10.58
CA GLU A 516 -5.79 -21.36 -9.67
C GLU A 516 -6.99 -20.41 -9.49
N ASP A 517 -8.22 -20.95 -9.46
CA ASP A 517 -9.39 -20.19 -9.02
C ASP A 517 -9.22 -19.86 -7.52
N THR A 518 -9.05 -18.58 -7.22
CA THR A 518 -8.76 -18.12 -5.86
C THR A 518 -9.90 -18.44 -4.88
N ARG A 519 -11.15 -18.60 -5.34
CA ARG A 519 -12.26 -19.05 -4.49
C ARG A 519 -12.09 -20.51 -4.07
N LEU A 520 -11.60 -21.36 -4.97
CA LEU A 520 -11.27 -22.75 -4.66
C LEU A 520 -10.02 -22.86 -3.78
N VAL A 521 -9.02 -21.98 -3.94
CA VAL A 521 -7.85 -21.89 -3.04
C VAL A 521 -8.30 -21.61 -1.61
N GLU A 522 -9.10 -20.56 -1.41
CA GLU A 522 -9.65 -20.20 -0.10
C GLU A 522 -10.55 -21.31 0.47
N GLN A 523 -11.37 -21.96 -0.36
CA GLN A 523 -12.22 -23.07 0.08
C GLN A 523 -11.40 -24.30 0.52
N ARG A 524 -10.32 -24.65 -0.18
CA ARG A 524 -9.41 -25.75 0.21
C ARG A 524 -8.77 -25.47 1.58
N TRP A 525 -8.19 -24.28 1.75
CA TRP A 525 -7.63 -23.84 3.03
C TRP A 525 -8.68 -23.87 4.14
N PHE A 526 -9.86 -23.28 3.90
CA PHE A 526 -10.93 -23.19 4.90
C PHE A 526 -11.45 -24.57 5.30
N ASN A 527 -11.63 -25.50 4.36
CA ASN A 527 -12.09 -26.86 4.67
C ASN A 527 -11.09 -27.59 5.59
N GLN A 528 -9.78 -27.51 5.28
CA GLN A 528 -8.75 -28.13 6.11
C GLN A 528 -8.66 -27.47 7.49
N TRP A 529 -8.72 -26.13 7.55
CA TRP A 529 -8.78 -25.38 8.79
C TRP A 529 -9.99 -25.79 9.62
N ASN A 530 -11.15 -25.95 8.96
CA ASN A 530 -12.40 -26.22 9.65
C ASN A 530 -12.51 -27.62 10.22
N SER A 531 -11.88 -28.62 9.58
CA SER A 531 -11.76 -29.98 10.13
C SER A 531 -10.80 -30.11 11.32
N TRP A 532 -9.99 -29.09 11.63
CA TRP A 532 -8.97 -29.20 12.67
C TRP A 532 -9.60 -29.22 14.08
N LEU A 533 -9.24 -30.24 14.86
CA LEU A 533 -9.75 -30.55 16.21
C LEU A 533 -11.27 -30.80 16.29
N SER A 534 -11.88 -31.24 15.17
CA SER A 534 -13.30 -31.68 15.10
C SER A 534 -13.50 -33.15 15.41
#